data_AF-A0A7K5UPV3-F1
#
_entry.id   AF-A0A7K5UPV3-F1
#
_cell.length_a   1.000
_cell.length_b   1.000
_cell.length_c   1.000
_cell.angle_alpha   90.00
_cell.angle_beta   90.00
_cell.angle_gamma   90.00
#
_symmetry.space_group_name_H-M   'P 1'
#
loop_
_entity.id
_entity.type
_entity.pdbx_description
1 polymer ?
#
loop_
_entity_poly.entity_id
_entity_poly.type
_entity_poly.pdbx_seq_one_letter_code
_entity_poly.pdbx_strand_id
1 'polypeptide(L)'
;MDFSADSRYIQVSTGAYKRQVHEVPLGKQITDPAAIEKITWATWTSILGDEVLGIWPRNADKADVNCACVTHAGLNIVTGDDFGLVKLFDFPCTEKFV
;
A
#
# COMPACT_ATOMS: atom_id res chain seq x y z
N MET A 1 5.19 -0.34 5.87
CA MET A 1 6.54 0.16 5.52
C MET A 1 7.17 -0.98 4.79
N ASP A 2 7.58 -0.75 3.56
CA ASP A 2 7.90 -1.85 2.65
C ASP A 2 9.13 -1.48 1.83
N PHE A 3 10.13 -2.35 1.85
CA PHE A 3 11.33 -2.18 1.02
C PHE A 3 11.04 -2.59 -0.42
N SER A 4 11.76 -1.98 -1.36
CA SER A 4 11.83 -2.49 -2.72
C SER A 4 12.54 -3.86 -2.75
N ALA A 5 12.24 -4.67 -3.75
CA ALA A 5 12.83 -6.01 -3.92
C ALA A 5 14.36 -5.97 -4.03
N ASP A 6 14.91 -4.86 -4.54
CA ASP A 6 16.34 -4.59 -4.64
C ASP A 6 16.93 -3.86 -3.41
N SER A 7 16.12 -3.61 -2.37
CA SER A 7 16.49 -2.89 -1.15
C SER A 7 17.02 -1.46 -1.34
N ARG A 8 16.83 -0.84 -2.52
CA ARG A 8 17.27 0.53 -2.83
C ARG A 8 16.27 1.61 -2.41
N TYR A 9 15.02 1.23 -2.16
CA TYR A 9 13.95 2.14 -1.80
C TYR A 9 13.13 1.60 -0.63
N ILE A 10 12.47 2.49 0.09
CA ILE A 10 11.46 2.16 1.09
C ILE A 10 10.23 3.04 0.88
N GLN A 11 9.04 2.45 0.93
CA GLN A 11 7.79 3.18 1.04
C GLN A 11 7.32 3.22 2.51
N VAL A 12 6.81 4.38 2.91
CA VAL A 12 6.31 4.66 4.25
C VAL A 12 4.93 5.29 4.15
N SER A 13 3.99 4.76 4.93
CA SER A 13 2.66 5.32 5.10
C SER A 13 2.61 6.07 6.42
N THR A 14 2.20 7.34 6.38
CA THR A 14 2.21 8.24 7.54
C THR A 14 0.82 8.32 8.17
N GLY A 15 0.76 8.73 9.45
CA GLY A 15 -0.52 8.99 10.14
C GLY A 15 -1.35 10.13 9.53
N ALA A 16 -0.75 10.92 8.63
CA ALA A 16 -1.45 11.92 7.82
C ALA A 16 -2.05 11.35 6.52
N TYR A 17 -2.09 10.02 6.37
CA TYR A 17 -2.59 9.32 5.17
C TYR A 17 -1.83 9.67 3.89
N LYS A 18 -0.51 9.88 4.03
CA LYS A 18 0.38 10.09 2.89
C LYS A 18 1.34 8.91 2.76
N ARG A 19 1.40 8.36 1.54
CA ARG A 19 2.47 7.47 1.08
C ARG A 19 3.66 8.32 0.68
N GLN A 20 4.84 7.97 1.17
CA GLN A 20 6.11 8.57 0.82
C GLN A 20 7.08 7.48 0.38
N VAL A 21 7.98 7.80 -0.54
CA VAL A 21 9.02 6.88 -1.02
C VAL A 21 10.38 7.54 -0.81
N HIS A 22 11.34 6.79 -0.29
CA HIS A 22 12.68 7.27 0.01
C HIS A 22 13.75 6.32 -0.53
N GLU A 23 14.87 6.88 -0.97
CA GLU A 23 16.09 6.12 -1.25
C GLU A 23 16.69 5.56 0.04
N VAL A 24 17.25 4.36 -0.05
CA VAL A 24 17.99 3.70 1.02
C VAL A 24 19.46 3.60 0.60
N PRO A 25 20.43 3.93 1.47
CA PRO A 25 20.28 4.34 2.87
C PRO A 25 20.14 5.86 3.08
N LEU A 26 20.23 6.66 2.01
CA LEU A 26 20.37 8.12 2.11
C LEU A 26 19.13 8.85 2.63
N GLY A 27 17.95 8.22 2.61
CA GLY A 27 16.69 8.79 3.08
C GLY A 27 16.11 9.88 2.18
N LYS A 28 16.75 10.17 1.04
CA LYS A 28 16.28 11.18 0.09
C LYS A 28 14.90 10.79 -0.42
N GLN A 29 13.94 11.70 -0.29
CA GLN A 29 12.58 11.45 -0.77
C GLN A 29 12.54 11.46 -2.30
N ILE A 30 11.88 10.45 -2.87
CA ILE A 30 11.52 10.38 -4.29
C ILE A 30 10.10 10.91 -4.44
N THR A 31 9.93 11.88 -5.33
CA THR A 31 8.62 12.51 -5.60
C THR A 31 8.17 12.38 -7.05
N ASP A 32 9.03 11.88 -7.95
CA ASP A 32 8.69 11.63 -9.34
C ASP A 32 7.80 10.37 -9.47
N PRO A 33 6.53 10.51 -9.88
CA PRO A 33 5.62 9.37 -10.00
C PRO A 33 6.12 8.31 -10.99
N ALA A 34 6.73 8.72 -12.10
CA ALA A 34 7.21 7.80 -13.12
C ALA A 34 8.41 6.96 -12.66
N ALA A 35 9.18 7.48 -11.70
CA ALA A 35 10.24 6.72 -11.04
C ALA A 35 9.64 5.74 -10.01
N ILE A 36 8.63 6.16 -9.25
CA ILE A 36 7.99 5.34 -8.21
C ILE A 36 7.26 4.15 -8.82
N GLU A 37 6.53 4.34 -9.94
CA GLU A 37 5.78 3.27 -10.62
C GLU A 37 6.67 2.13 -11.12
N LYS A 38 7.95 2.41 -11.40
CA LYS A 38 8.93 1.40 -11.85
C LYS A 38 9.53 0.59 -10.70
N ILE A 39 9.25 0.93 -9.45
CA ILE A 39 9.79 0.22 -8.29
C ILE A 39 9.00 -1.05 -8.06
N THR A 40 9.69 -2.19 -8.11
CA THR A 40 9.14 -3.46 -7.63
C THR A 40 9.30 -3.56 -6.12
N TRP A 41 8.19 -3.70 -5.40
CA TRP A 41 8.18 -3.83 -3.94
C TRP A 41 8.42 -5.28 -3.50
N ALA A 42 9.20 -5.48 -2.44
CA ALA A 42 9.45 -6.81 -1.87
C ALA A 42 8.20 -7.34 -1.14
N THR A 43 7.52 -6.44 -0.44
CA THR A 43 6.27 -6.68 0.28
C THR A 43 5.31 -5.54 0.01
N TRP A 44 4.05 -5.77 0.33
CA TRP A 44 3.06 -4.71 0.37
C TRP A 44 2.17 -4.89 1.59
N THR A 45 2.44 -4.12 2.64
CA THR A 45 1.62 -4.07 3.86
C THR A 45 0.88 -2.74 4.01
N SER A 46 0.98 -1.85 3.02
CA SER A 46 0.38 -0.52 3.07
C SER A 46 -1.10 -0.56 2.70
N ILE A 47 -1.92 0.12 3.51
CA ILE A 47 -3.33 0.44 3.19
C ILE A 47 -3.47 1.65 2.23
N LEU A 48 -2.34 2.28 1.86
CA LEU A 48 -2.27 3.45 0.99
C LEU A 48 -1.48 3.14 -0.28
N GLY A 49 -2.00 3.58 -1.42
CA GLY A 49 -1.41 3.41 -2.75
C GLY A 49 -2.51 3.30 -3.81
N ASP A 50 -2.16 3.56 -5.06
CA ASP A 50 -3.10 3.45 -6.19
C ASP A 50 -3.50 1.99 -6.43
N GLU A 51 -2.60 1.08 -6.09
CA GLU A 51 -2.70 -0.37 -6.19
C GLU A 51 -3.71 -0.98 -5.20
N VAL A 52 -4.18 -0.20 -4.21
CA VAL A 52 -5.07 -0.69 -3.13
C VAL A 52 -6.26 0.23 -2.86
N LEU A 53 -6.62 1.13 -3.79
CA LEU A 53 -7.74 2.05 -3.60
C LEU A 53 -9.07 1.34 -3.32
N GLY A 54 -9.30 0.16 -3.90
CA GLY A 54 -10.54 -0.60 -3.79
C GLY A 54 -10.74 -1.33 -2.46
N ILE A 55 -9.72 -1.38 -1.58
CA ILE A 55 -9.86 -2.01 -0.27
C ILE A 55 -10.72 -1.16 0.71
N TRP A 56 -10.89 0.13 0.40
CA TRP A 56 -11.60 1.09 1.23
C TRP A 56 -13.12 1.04 0.94
N PRO A 57 -14.02 1.02 1.96
CA PRO A 57 -15.48 1.04 1.77
C PRO A 57 -16.07 2.43 1.40
N ARG A 58 -17.30 2.49 0.82
CA ARG A 58 -17.89 3.73 0.21
C ARG A 58 -17.94 4.89 1.16
N ASN A 59 -18.25 4.60 2.41
CA ASN A 59 -18.43 5.57 3.47
C ASN A 59 -17.27 5.54 4.46
N ALA A 60 -16.10 5.05 4.03
CA ALA A 60 -14.93 5.00 4.88
C ALA A 60 -14.53 6.41 5.31
N ASP A 61 -14.52 6.64 6.62
CA ASP A 61 -13.65 7.65 7.18
C ASP A 61 -12.30 7.00 7.50
N LYS A 62 -11.29 7.83 7.73
CA LYS A 62 -9.97 7.38 8.17
C LYS A 62 -10.09 6.30 9.27
N ALA A 63 -9.17 5.34 9.24
CA ALA A 63 -9.03 4.19 10.15
C ALA A 63 -9.97 3.01 9.89
N ASP A 64 -10.93 3.12 8.97
CA ASP A 64 -11.77 1.97 8.59
C ASP A 64 -10.98 0.77 8.05
N VAL A 65 -9.76 0.95 7.56
CA VAL A 65 -8.85 -0.16 7.22
C VAL A 65 -7.56 0.03 7.99
N ASN A 66 -7.20 -0.96 8.81
CA ASN A 66 -6.08 -0.87 9.75
C ASN A 66 -4.81 -1.49 9.22
N CYS A 67 -4.96 -2.62 8.54
CA CYS A 67 -3.84 -3.41 8.06
C CYS A 67 -4.16 -4.01 6.70
N ALA A 68 -3.10 -4.25 5.94
CA ALA A 68 -3.16 -4.97 4.68
C ALA A 68 -1.94 -5.88 4.56
N CYS A 69 -2.07 -6.95 3.79
CA CYS A 69 -0.94 -7.80 3.42
C CYS A 69 -1.21 -8.45 2.06
N VAL A 70 -0.34 -8.17 1.09
CA VAL A 70 -0.35 -8.86 -0.21
C VAL A 70 0.33 -10.22 -0.07
N THR A 71 -0.28 -11.23 -0.68
CA THR A 71 0.29 -12.58 -0.77
C THR A 71 1.66 -12.58 -1.44
N HIS A 72 2.53 -13.54 -1.12
CA HIS A 72 3.85 -13.65 -1.76
C HIS A 72 3.77 -13.81 -3.30
N ALA A 73 2.67 -14.37 -3.82
CA ALA A 73 2.45 -14.48 -5.26
C ALA A 73 2.06 -13.15 -5.92
N GLY A 74 1.73 -12.11 -5.15
CA GLY A 74 1.30 -10.82 -5.67
C GLY A 74 -0.09 -10.83 -6.32
N LEU A 75 -0.93 -11.82 -6.01
CA LEU A 75 -2.23 -12.01 -6.68
C LEU A 75 -3.42 -11.52 -5.86
N ASN A 76 -3.28 -11.52 -4.54
CA ASN A 76 -4.35 -11.15 -3.62
C ASN A 76 -3.83 -10.32 -2.45
N ILE A 77 -4.73 -9.54 -1.87
CA ILE A 77 -4.50 -8.75 -0.67
C ILE A 77 -5.57 -9.06 0.39
N VAL A 78 -5.14 -9.22 1.63
CA VAL A 78 -6.03 -9.34 2.80
C VAL A 78 -5.99 -8.04 3.57
N THR A 79 -7.14 -7.58 4.07
CA THR A 79 -7.25 -6.44 4.98
C THR A 79 -7.93 -6.80 6.29
N GLY A 80 -7.67 -6.01 7.32
CA GLY A 80 -8.41 -6.00 8.59
C GLY A 80 -8.93 -4.61 8.89
N ASP A 81 -10.13 -4.53 9.47
CA ASP A 81 -10.83 -3.27 9.79
C ASP A 81 -11.24 -3.13 11.26
N ASP A 82 -11.72 -1.94 11.62
CA ASP A 82 -12.24 -1.60 12.96
C ASP A 82 -13.58 -2.28 13.29
N PHE A 83 -14.21 -2.94 12.30
CA PHE A 83 -15.45 -3.70 12.48
C PHE A 83 -15.19 -5.17 12.84
N GLY A 84 -13.92 -5.57 12.97
CA GLY A 84 -13.52 -6.94 13.27
C GLY A 84 -13.62 -7.88 12.07
N LEU A 85 -13.70 -7.34 10.85
CA LEU A 85 -13.76 -8.13 9.62
C LEU A 85 -12.37 -8.30 9.01
N VAL A 86 -12.15 -9.48 8.42
CA VAL A 86 -11.03 -9.77 7.53
C VAL A 86 -11.58 -9.96 6.14
N LYS A 87 -11.05 -9.22 5.16
CA LYS A 87 -11.54 -9.21 3.77
C LYS A 87 -10.42 -9.61 2.82
N LEU A 88 -10.76 -10.37 1.77
CA LEU A 88 -9.84 -10.79 0.72
C LEU A 88 -10.25 -10.12 -0.60
N PHE A 89 -9.27 -9.59 -1.31
CA PHE A 89 -9.43 -8.96 -2.62
C PHE A 89 -8.37 -9.48 -3.60
N ASP A 90 -8.62 -9.30 -4.90
CA ASP A 90 -7.56 -9.39 -5.92
C ASP A 90 -6.56 -8.24 -5.76
N PHE A 91 -5.31 -8.46 -6.16
CA PHE A 91 -4.26 -7.46 -6.15
C PHE A 91 -3.65 -7.32 -7.56
N PRO A 92 -3.51 -6.10 -8.09
CA PRO A 92 -3.90 -4.82 -7.48
C PRO A 92 -5.43 -4.62 -7.42
N CYS A 93 -5.88 -3.92 -6.39
CA CYS A 93 -7.27 -3.54 -6.17
C CYS A 93 -7.43 -2.02 -6.42
N THR A 94 -7.44 -1.60 -7.68
CA THR A 94 -7.33 -0.18 -8.08
C THR A 94 -8.66 0.56 -8.20
N GLU A 95 -9.76 -0.16 -8.42
CA GLU A 95 -11.06 0.45 -8.65
C GLU A 95 -11.77 0.76 -7.33
N LYS A 96 -12.12 2.04 -7.14
CA LYS A 96 -13.06 2.43 -6.10
C LYS A 96 -14.46 2.07 -6.55
N PHE A 97 -15.16 1.26 -5.77
CA PHE A 97 -16.59 0.93 -5.90
C PHE A 97 -17.12 0.85 -7.34
N VAL A 98 -17.21 -0.36 -7.86
CA VAL A 98 -18.25 -0.66 -8.86
C VAL A 98 -19.62 -0.50 -8.20
#